data_AF-A0A6A5WDU5-F1
#
_entry.id   AF-A0A6A5WDU5-F1
#
_cell.length_a   1.000
_cell.length_b   1.000
_cell.length_c   1.000
_cell.angle_alpha   90.00
_cell.angle_beta   90.00
_cell.angle_gamma   90.00
#
_symmetry.space_group_name_H-M   'P 1'
#
loop_
_entity.id
_entity.type
_entity.pdbx_description
1 polymer ?
#
loop_
_entity_poly.entity_id
_entity_poly.type
_entity_poly.pdbx_seq_one_letter_code
_entity_poly.pdbx_strand_id
1 'polypeptide(L)' 'MPGPLPGELLAKQAIEVTSTGETLDYASRINFGRSHDIEHNVKLLEIGRVVEDHIHLLLGYFKQARRLQQV' A
#
# COMPACT_ATOMS: atom_id res chain seq x y z
N MET A 1 14.40 7.87 -3.76
CA MET A 1 12.94 7.87 -3.57
C MET A 1 12.45 9.30 -3.40
N PRO A 2 11.28 9.66 -3.96
CA PRO A 2 10.67 10.97 -3.69
C PRO A 2 10.31 11.10 -2.21
N GLY A 3 10.51 12.30 -1.66
CA GLY A 3 10.16 12.62 -0.27
C GLY A 3 8.65 12.83 -0.08
N PRO A 4 8.18 12.97 1.18
CA PRO A 4 6.79 13.29 1.48
C PRO A 4 6.37 14.62 0.84
N LEU A 5 5.07 14.78 0.55
CA LEU A 5 4.54 16.04 0.02
C LEU A 5 4.66 17.16 1.08
N PRO A 6 4.71 18.45 0.68
CA PRO A 6 4.78 19.56 1.63
C PRO A 6 3.64 19.52 2.65
N GLY A 7 3.98 19.54 3.94
CA GLY A 7 3.02 19.46 5.05
C GLY A 7 2.61 18.04 5.46
N GLU A 8 3.12 17.00 4.77
CA GLU A 8 2.79 15.62 5.07
C GLU A 8 3.72 15.04 6.15
N LEU A 9 3.18 14.76 7.34
CA LEU A 9 3.91 14.10 8.43
C LEU A 9 3.81 12.57 8.28
N LEU A 10 4.39 12.02 7.21
CA LEU A 10 4.47 10.57 7.05
C LEU A 10 5.62 9.98 7.88
N ALA A 11 5.26 9.20 8.89
CA ALA A 11 6.23 8.35 9.60
C ALA A 11 6.57 7.05 8.84
N LYS A 12 5.95 6.80 7.67
CA LYS A 12 6.08 5.57 6.89
C LYS A 12 6.83 5.84 5.59
N GLN A 13 7.73 4.92 5.26
CA GLN A 13 8.42 4.88 3.97
C GLN A 13 7.45 4.47 2.85
N ALA A 14 7.65 5.03 1.66
CA ALA A 14 6.88 4.68 0.48
C ALA A 14 7.12 3.21 0.06
N ILE A 15 6.08 2.54 -0.40
CA ILE A 15 6.16 1.19 -0.98
C ILE A 15 6.26 1.35 -2.48
N GLU A 16 7.29 0.76 -3.08
CA GLU A 16 7.56 0.85 -4.51
C GLU A 16 6.87 -0.32 -5.22
N VAL A 17 6.35 -0.02 -6.41
CA VAL A 17 5.60 -0.96 -7.25
C VAL A 17 6.18 -0.94 -8.65
N THR A 18 6.55 -2.11 -9.16
CA THR A 18 6.83 -2.31 -10.58
C THR A 18 5.50 -2.30 -11.33
N SER A 19 5.26 -1.24 -12.11
CA SER A 19 4.06 -1.08 -12.92
C SER A 19 4.01 -2.07 -14.09
N THR A 20 2.80 -2.50 -14.46
CA THR A 20 2.47 -3.31 -15.64
C THR A 20 1.94 -2.48 -16.82
N GLY A 21 1.99 -1.14 -16.72
CA GLY A 21 1.46 -0.21 -17.73
C GLY A 21 0.50 0.82 -17.15
N GLU A 22 -0.02 0.58 -15.95
CA GLU A 22 -0.88 1.51 -15.21
C GLU A 22 -0.06 2.48 -14.34
N THR A 23 -0.62 3.65 -14.06
CA THR A 23 0.00 4.65 -13.19
C THR A 23 -0.81 4.84 -11.92
N LEU A 24 -0.12 4.85 -10.78
CA LEU A 24 -0.70 5.27 -9.50
C LEU A 24 -0.25 6.69 -9.18
N ASP A 25 -1.16 7.48 -8.60
CA ASP A 25 -0.79 8.76 -8.01
C ASP A 25 0.19 8.52 -6.85
N TYR A 26 1.24 9.33 -6.71
CA TYR A 26 2.22 9.22 -5.63
C TYR A 26 1.62 9.37 -4.23
N ALA A 27 0.47 10.06 -4.11
CA ALA A 27 -0.31 10.19 -2.89
C ALA A 27 -1.23 8.98 -2.62
N SER A 28 -1.22 7.95 -3.47
CA SER A 28 -2.00 6.72 -3.25
C SER A 28 -1.57 6.02 -1.96
N ARG A 29 -2.55 5.48 -1.22
CA ARG A 29 -2.34 4.82 0.07
C ARG A 29 -3.05 3.48 0.14
N ILE A 30 -2.41 2.51 0.78
CA ILE A 30 -3.04 1.24 1.13
C ILE A 30 -3.81 1.41 2.44
N ASN A 31 -5.10 1.12 2.42
CA ASN A 31 -5.92 1.12 3.62
C ASN A 31 -5.93 -0.27 4.28
N PHE A 32 -5.03 -0.48 5.25
CA PHE A 32 -4.98 -1.74 6.01
C PHE A 32 -6.12 -1.91 7.03
N GLY A 33 -6.93 -0.87 7.28
CA GLY A 33 -8.01 -0.90 8.27
C GLY A 33 -9.29 -1.56 7.76
N ARG A 34 -9.41 -1.78 6.44
CA ARG A 34 -10.53 -2.50 5.81
C ARG A 34 -9.98 -3.58 4.90
N SER A 35 -9.83 -4.79 5.44
CA SER A 35 -9.68 -5.97 4.58
C SER A 35 -11.04 -6.30 3.98
N HIS A 36 -11.12 -6.35 2.66
CA HIS A 36 -12.31 -6.74 1.94
C HIS A 36 -12.09 -8.14 1.36
N ASP A 37 -12.98 -9.06 1.70
CA ASP A 37 -13.09 -10.31 0.97
C ASP A 37 -13.85 -10.00 -0.33
N ILE A 38 -13.28 -10.39 -1.46
CA ILE A 38 -13.86 -10.15 -2.77
C ILE A 38 -14.15 -11.48 -3.47
N GLU A 39 -15.27 -11.54 -4.19
CA GLU A 39 -15.61 -12.70 -5.00
C GLU A 39 -14.69 -12.83 -6.22
N HIS A 40 -14.49 -14.05 -6.72
CA HIS A 40 -13.63 -14.30 -7.89
C HIS A 40 -14.18 -13.75 -9.21
N ASN A 41 -15.43 -13.32 -9.25
CA ASN A 41 -16.13 -12.80 -10.44
C ASN A 41 -16.05 -11.27 -10.56
N VAL A 42 -15.36 -10.58 -9.65
CA VAL A 42 -15.21 -9.12 -9.73
C VAL A 42 -14.17 -8.75 -10.79
N LYS A 43 -14.41 -7.62 -11.48
CA LYS A 43 -13.43 -7.07 -12.42
C LYS A 43 -12.29 -6.43 -11.63
N LEU A 44 -11.07 -6.88 -11.89
CA LEU A 44 -9.85 -6.32 -11.32
C LEU A 44 -9.04 -5.66 -12.43
N LEU A 45 -8.31 -4.60 -12.06
CA LEU A 45 -7.30 -3.97 -12.91
C LEU A 45 -5.93 -4.33 -12.33
N GLU A 46 -5.07 -4.94 -13.14
CA GLU A 46 -3.69 -5.23 -12.76
C GLU A 46 -2.85 -3.96 -12.87
N ILE A 47 -2.43 -3.43 -11.72
CA ILE A 47 -1.67 -2.16 -11.63
C ILE A 47 -0.15 -2.36 -11.47
N GLY A 48 0.28 -3.57 -11.11
CA GLY A 48 1.69 -3.88 -10.89
C GLY A 48 1.95 -4.79 -9.70
N ARG A 49 3.24 -4.94 -9.35
CA ARG A 49 3.74 -5.78 -8.25
C ARG A 49 4.62 -4.96 -7.31
N VAL A 50 4.44 -5.11 -6.00
CA VAL A 50 5.35 -4.52 -5.01
C VAL A 50 6.76 -5.09 -5.19
N VAL A 51 7.78 -4.23 -5.21
CA VAL A 51 9.17 -4.70 -5.35
C VAL A 51 9.55 -5.58 -4.16
N GLU A 52 10.35 -6.62 -4.42
CA GLU A 52 10.71 -7.65 -3.43
C GLU A 52 11.28 -7.02 -2.15
N ASP A 53 12.16 -6.04 -2.32
CA ASP A 53 12.81 -5.31 -1.24
C ASP A 53 11.83 -4.55 -0.34
N HIS A 54 10.60 -4.25 -0.78
CA HIS A 54 9.62 -3.50 0.00
C HIS A 54 8.50 -4.35 0.60
N ILE A 55 8.50 -5.67 0.34
CA ILE A 55 7.50 -6.59 0.92
C ILE A 55 7.52 -6.54 2.46
N HIS A 56 8.70 -6.36 3.07
CA HIS A 56 8.82 -6.23 4.52
C HIS A 56 8.09 -4.99 5.07
N LEU A 57 8.05 -3.88 4.32
CA LEU A 57 7.30 -2.66 4.70
C LEU A 57 5.79 -2.94 4.66
N LEU A 58 5.31 -3.59 3.60
CA LEU A 58 3.90 -3.96 3.44
C LEU A 58 3.41 -4.80 4.63
N LEU A 59 4.16 -5.85 4.98
CA LEU A 59 3.86 -6.72 6.11
C LEU A 59 3.97 -5.99 7.46
N GLY A 60 4.99 -5.15 7.63
CA GLY A 60 5.19 -4.36 8.84
C GLY A 60 4.05 -3.39 9.10
N TYR A 61 3.60 -2.67 8.06
CA TYR A 61 2.48 -1.73 8.16
C TYR A 61 1.15 -2.42 8.39
N PHE A 62 0.93 -3.59 7.77
CA PHE A 62 -0.26 -4.41 8.05
C PHE A 62 -0.31 -4.86 9.52
N LYS A 63 0.79 -5.40 10.06
CA LYS A 63 0.88 -5.80 11.47
C LYS A 63 0.65 -4.62 12.42
N GLN A 64 1.24 -3.47 12.12
CA GLN A 64 1.05 -2.25 12.91
C GLN A 64 -0.41 -1.80 12.89
N ALA A 65 -1.06 -1.79 11.72
CA ALA A 65 -2.47 -1.42 11.59
C ALA A 65 -3.38 -2.37 12.37
N ARG A 66 -3.14 -3.69 12.32
CA ARG A 66 -3.93 -4.68 13.07
C ARG A 66 -3.76 -4.58 14.58
N ARG A 67 -2.54 -4.29 15.07
CA ARG A 67 -2.31 -4.09 16.51
C ARG A 67 -3.13 -2.91 17.06
N LEU A 68 -3.33 -1.87 16.25
CA LEU A 68 -4.10 -0.68 16.63
C LEU A 68 -5.63 -0.90 16.62
N GLN A 69 -6.13 -1.99 16.04
CA GLN A 69 -7.56 -2.31 15.98
C GLN A 69 -8.06 -3.22 17.13
N GLN A 70 -7.20 -3.57 18.11
CA GLN A 70 -7.55 -4.40 19.27
C GLN A 70 -7.82 -3.60 20.55
N VAL A 71 -8.45 -2.42 20.45
CA VAL A 71 -8.93 -1.64 21.61
C VAL A 71 -10.45 -1.71 21.68
#